data_AF-A0A8H6Y8T3-F1
#
_entry.id   AF-A0A8H6Y8T3-F1
#
_cell.length_a   1.000
_cell.length_b   1.000
_cell.length_c   1.000
_cell.angle_alpha   90.00
_cell.angle_beta   90.00
_cell.angle_gamma   90.00
#
_symmetry.space_group_name_H-M   'P 1'
#
loop_
_entity.id
_entity.type
_entity.pdbx_description
1 polymer ?
#
loop_
_entity_poly.entity_id
_entity_poly.type
_entity_poly.pdbx_seq_one_letter_code
_entity_poly.pdbx_strand_id
1 'polypeptide(L)'
;MSYPVGNLGDNQRQGNRNMGQVLQDLMAWAQVHNGESITVVAWHALGLVRDIEARKSKILLLGLCRTSSNDPKTFYTLKDVCVVPVADAKRIFKGRSQNPARILKDVEQERQMDGAIGGMLVMSVEQAADDNRPVLEALAKISTMISQPLGVFEVHRTAFQRIGQLPEQVWKACLESALRGGLFSPIFRTS
;
A
#
# COMPACT_ATOMS: atom_id res chain seq x y z
N MET A 1 -16.02 -3.59 -32.98
CA MET A 1 -14.64 -4.01 -32.72
C MET A 1 -14.59 -4.61 -31.33
N SER A 2 -14.48 -5.94 -31.26
CA SER A 2 -14.42 -6.70 -30.01
C SER A 2 -12.96 -6.93 -29.64
N TYR A 3 -12.56 -6.55 -28.44
CA TYR A 3 -11.20 -6.79 -27.94
C TYR A 3 -11.08 -8.23 -27.42
N PRO A 4 -9.96 -8.93 -27.67
CA PRO A 4 -9.77 -10.27 -27.14
C PRO A 4 -9.52 -10.18 -25.63
N VAL A 5 -10.38 -10.84 -24.86
CA VAL A 5 -10.18 -11.13 -23.44
C VAL A 5 -9.05 -12.15 -23.37
N GLY A 6 -7.87 -11.73 -22.93
CA GLY A 6 -6.77 -12.65 -22.66
C GLY A 6 -7.18 -13.61 -21.55
N ASN A 7 -7.08 -14.92 -21.82
CA ASN A 7 -7.25 -15.99 -20.83
C ASN A 7 -6.32 -15.72 -19.65
N LEU A 8 -6.92 -15.32 -18.52
CA LEU A 8 -6.25 -15.22 -17.23
C LEU A 8 -6.16 -16.64 -16.67
N GLY A 9 -4.93 -17.07 -16.40
CA GLY A 9 -4.64 -18.39 -15.88
C GLY A 9 -5.45 -18.73 -14.63
N ASP A 10 -6.03 -19.92 -14.67
CA ASP A 10 -6.62 -20.61 -13.53
C ASP A 10 -5.58 -20.71 -12.40
N ASN A 11 -5.77 -19.93 -11.33
CA ASN A 11 -5.15 -20.20 -10.04
C ASN A 11 -6.24 -20.41 -9.00
N GLN A 12 -6.15 -21.55 -8.34
CA GLN A 12 -7.21 -22.24 -7.62
C GLN A 12 -7.53 -21.60 -6.26
N ARG A 13 -8.84 -21.41 -6.04
CA ARG A 13 -9.61 -21.65 -4.80
C ARG A 13 -9.09 -21.07 -3.46
N GLN A 14 -9.28 -19.77 -3.30
CA GLN A 14 -9.85 -19.20 -2.08
C GLN A 14 -11.17 -18.51 -2.44
N GLY A 15 -12.28 -19.22 -2.23
CA GLY A 15 -13.70 -18.82 -2.39
C GLY A 15 -14.02 -17.79 -3.48
N ASN A 16 -14.45 -18.23 -4.68
CA ASN A 16 -15.20 -17.55 -5.76
C ASN A 16 -15.26 -16.00 -5.84
N ARG A 17 -14.25 -15.25 -5.35
CA ARG A 17 -14.23 -13.79 -5.46
C ARG A 17 -13.69 -13.42 -6.82
N ASN A 18 -14.49 -12.69 -7.58
CA ASN A 18 -14.06 -12.14 -8.85
C ASN A 18 -13.18 -10.90 -8.62
N MET A 19 -12.47 -10.48 -9.68
CA MET A 19 -11.60 -9.31 -9.65
C MET A 19 -12.30 -8.04 -9.14
N GLY A 20 -13.57 -7.83 -9.50
CA GLY A 20 -14.35 -6.67 -9.05
C GLY A 20 -14.57 -6.65 -7.54
N GLN A 21 -14.85 -7.81 -6.94
CA GLN A 21 -15.03 -7.95 -5.49
C GLN A 21 -13.71 -7.70 -4.74
N VAL A 22 -12.60 -8.24 -5.26
CA VAL A 22 -11.27 -7.97 -4.66
C VAL A 22 -10.92 -6.48 -4.71
N LEU A 23 -11.21 -5.80 -5.83
CA LEU A 23 -11.00 -4.35 -5.93
C LEU A 23 -11.88 -3.58 -4.95
N GLN A 24 -13.16 -3.95 -4.80
CA GLN A 24 -14.06 -3.32 -3.84
C GLN A 24 -13.57 -3.52 -2.39
N ASP A 25 -13.17 -4.73 -2.02
CA ASP A 25 -12.62 -5.04 -0.70
C ASP A 25 -11.35 -4.22 -0.43
N LEU A 26 -10.41 -4.19 -1.40
CA LEU A 26 -9.18 -3.40 -1.29
C LEU A 26 -9.47 -1.90 -1.14
N MET A 27 -10.43 -1.36 -1.90
CA MET A 27 -10.82 0.05 -1.81
C MET A 27 -11.45 0.39 -0.46
N ALA A 28 -12.37 -0.44 0.03
CA ALA A 28 -13.02 -0.24 1.34
C ALA A 28 -12.00 -0.34 2.49
N TRP A 29 -11.09 -1.31 2.43
CA TRP A 29 -9.97 -1.42 3.36
C TRP A 29 -9.08 -0.18 3.32
N ALA A 30 -8.70 0.28 2.12
CA ALA A 30 -7.87 1.47 1.97
C ALA A 30 -8.53 2.72 2.56
N GLN A 31 -9.83 2.90 2.38
CA GLN A 31 -10.57 4.03 2.96
C GLN A 31 -10.46 4.07 4.49
N VAL A 32 -10.53 2.92 5.15
CA VAL A 32 -10.38 2.84 6.62
C VAL A 32 -8.94 3.11 7.05
N HIS A 33 -7.96 2.56 6.35
CA HIS A 33 -6.57 2.56 6.82
C HIS A 33 -5.72 3.74 6.33
N ASN A 34 -6.11 4.42 5.24
CA ASN A 34 -5.34 5.52 4.65
C ASN A 34 -5.19 6.71 5.59
N GLY A 35 -6.25 7.11 6.31
CA GLY A 35 -6.22 8.26 7.22
C GLY A 35 -5.36 8.06 8.46
N GLU A 36 -5.04 6.82 8.80
CA GLU A 36 -4.33 6.46 10.04
C GLU A 36 -3.10 5.60 9.72
N SER A 37 -3.26 4.28 9.84
CA SER A 37 -2.17 3.31 9.81
C SER A 37 -1.29 3.36 8.55
N ILE A 38 -1.87 3.45 7.34
CA ILE A 38 -1.07 3.43 6.10
C ILE A 38 -0.30 4.74 5.92
N THR A 39 -0.88 5.90 6.26
CA THR A 39 -0.14 7.16 6.21
C THR A 39 1.05 7.10 7.15
N VAL A 40 0.86 6.71 8.41
CA VAL A 40 1.96 6.62 9.39
C VAL A 40 3.04 5.64 8.93
N VAL A 41 2.64 4.46 8.44
CA VAL A 41 3.59 3.47 7.89
C VAL A 41 4.33 4.03 6.69
N ALA A 42 3.67 4.69 5.74
CA ALA A 42 4.31 5.21 4.55
C ALA A 42 5.35 6.28 4.88
N TRP A 43 5.08 7.15 5.87
CA TRP A 43 6.06 8.11 6.38
C TRP A 43 7.33 7.43 6.88
N HIS A 44 7.18 6.35 7.64
CA HIS A 44 8.32 5.61 8.19
C HIS A 44 9.01 4.74 7.14
N ALA A 45 8.28 3.96 6.35
CA ALA A 45 8.83 3.04 5.38
C ALA A 45 9.60 3.77 4.27
N LEU A 46 9.07 4.90 3.78
CA LEU A 46 9.75 5.69 2.74
C LEU A 46 10.92 6.52 3.30
N GLY A 47 11.04 6.65 4.62
CA GLY A 47 12.09 7.43 5.28
C GLY A 47 11.84 8.95 5.27
N LEU A 48 10.57 9.37 5.14
CA LEU A 48 10.21 10.78 4.96
C LEU A 48 10.52 11.66 6.17
N VAL A 49 10.68 11.05 7.34
CA VAL A 49 11.10 11.74 8.57
C VAL A 49 12.49 12.35 8.42
N ARG A 50 13.38 11.69 7.67
CA ARG A 50 14.77 12.12 7.45
C ARG A 50 14.95 12.82 6.11
N ASP A 51 14.34 12.27 5.07
CA ASP A 51 14.43 12.77 3.71
C ASP A 51 13.04 12.81 3.08
N ILE A 52 12.45 14.00 3.09
CA ILE A 52 11.12 14.21 2.51
C ILE A 52 11.12 13.95 1.00
N GLU A 53 12.24 14.16 0.31
CA GLU A 53 12.36 14.00 -1.15
C GLU A 53 12.31 12.54 -1.59
N ALA A 54 12.50 11.59 -0.66
CA ALA A 54 12.30 10.17 -0.91
C ALA A 54 10.89 9.85 -1.43
N ARG A 55 9.88 10.69 -1.15
CA ARG A 55 8.51 10.57 -1.68
C ARG A 55 8.43 10.56 -3.22
N LYS A 56 9.41 11.19 -3.89
CA LYS A 56 9.44 11.31 -5.35
C LYS A 56 10.10 10.12 -6.04
N SER A 57 10.93 9.38 -5.30
CA SER A 57 11.80 8.34 -5.86
C SER A 57 11.45 6.94 -5.37
N LYS A 58 10.57 6.80 -4.38
CA LYS A 58 10.18 5.52 -3.78
C LYS A 58 8.66 5.39 -3.66
N ILE A 59 8.18 4.15 -3.73
CA ILE A 59 6.80 3.76 -3.43
C ILE A 59 6.79 2.66 -2.37
N LEU A 60 5.68 2.55 -1.65
CA LEU A 60 5.45 1.46 -0.72
C LEU A 60 4.55 0.42 -1.36
N LEU A 61 4.95 -0.85 -1.33
CA LEU A 61 4.14 -1.98 -1.75
C LEU A 61 3.67 -2.77 -0.53
N LEU A 62 2.39 -3.12 -0.51
CA LEU A 62 1.78 -3.96 0.51
C LEU A 62 1.20 -5.23 -0.14
N GLY A 63 1.72 -6.38 0.28
CA GLY A 63 1.17 -7.68 -0.03
C GLY A 63 0.18 -8.06 1.06
N LEU A 64 -1.07 -8.27 0.68
CA LEU A 64 -2.18 -8.47 1.61
C LEU A 64 -2.81 -9.85 1.40
N CYS A 65 -3.11 -10.56 2.47
CA CYS A 65 -3.86 -11.81 2.42
C CYS A 65 -5.26 -11.60 2.99
N ARG A 66 -6.30 -11.98 2.24
CA ARG A 66 -7.69 -11.88 2.69
C ARG A 66 -7.93 -12.78 3.91
N THR A 67 -8.61 -12.26 4.92
CA THR A 67 -9.09 -12.99 6.10
C THR A 67 -10.53 -13.51 5.90
N SER A 68 -11.08 -14.21 6.89
CA SER A 68 -12.51 -14.56 6.91
C SER A 68 -13.41 -13.40 7.40
N SER A 69 -12.85 -12.24 7.73
CA SER A 69 -13.61 -11.10 8.28
C SER A 69 -14.44 -10.38 7.23
N ASN A 70 -15.61 -9.85 7.62
CA ASN A 70 -16.41 -8.94 6.80
C ASN A 70 -16.30 -7.47 7.24
N ASP A 71 -15.42 -7.16 8.19
CA ASP A 71 -15.12 -5.80 8.61
C ASP A 71 -13.96 -5.23 7.77
N PRO A 72 -14.12 -4.10 7.07
CA PRO A 72 -13.06 -3.44 6.31
C PRO A 72 -11.77 -3.20 7.10
N LYS A 73 -11.86 -2.99 8.43
CA LYS A 73 -10.69 -2.82 9.31
C LYS A 73 -9.84 -4.09 9.43
N THR A 74 -10.42 -5.25 9.17
CA THR A 74 -9.76 -6.56 9.35
C THR A 74 -9.90 -7.47 8.14
N PHE A 75 -10.28 -6.90 6.97
CA PHE A 75 -10.38 -7.64 5.71
C PHE A 75 -9.09 -8.36 5.37
N TYR A 76 -7.95 -7.74 5.66
CA TYR A 76 -6.64 -8.18 5.22
C TYR A 76 -5.67 -8.32 6.38
N THR A 77 -4.76 -9.27 6.25
CA THR A 77 -3.53 -9.37 7.04
C THR A 77 -2.33 -9.04 6.16
N LEU A 78 -1.27 -8.52 6.77
CA LEU A 78 -0.02 -8.25 6.07
C LEU A 78 0.69 -9.57 5.73
N LYS A 79 1.06 -9.75 4.47
CA LYS A 79 1.87 -10.88 4.01
C LYS A 79 3.31 -10.48 3.75
N ASP A 80 3.49 -9.35 3.07
CA ASP A 80 4.78 -8.78 2.75
C ASP A 80 4.68 -7.26 2.58
N VAL A 81 5.79 -6.56 2.73
CA VAL A 81 5.89 -5.12 2.53
C VAL A 81 7.27 -4.76 2.02
N CYS A 82 7.30 -3.97 0.95
CA CYS A 82 8.54 -3.62 0.28
C CYS A 82 8.54 -2.14 -0.13
N VAL A 83 9.68 -1.47 0.05
CA VAL A 83 9.91 -0.13 -0.48
C VAL A 83 10.66 -0.26 -1.79
N VAL A 84 10.11 0.31 -2.86
CA VAL A 84 10.61 0.09 -4.21
C VAL A 84 10.96 1.42 -4.86
N PRO A 85 12.15 1.56 -5.48
CA PRO A 85 12.45 2.71 -6.31
C PRO A 85 11.45 2.83 -7.46
N VAL A 86 10.97 4.05 -7.73
CA VAL A 86 10.05 4.34 -8.84
C VAL A 86 10.64 3.88 -10.18
N ALA A 87 11.96 3.94 -10.35
CA ALA A 87 12.64 3.47 -11.55
C ALA A 87 12.43 1.96 -11.79
N ASP A 88 12.44 1.15 -10.73
CA ASP A 88 12.24 -0.29 -10.82
C ASP A 88 10.76 -0.61 -11.02
N ALA A 89 9.88 0.09 -10.31
CA ALA A 89 8.43 -0.02 -10.52
C ALA A 89 8.04 0.32 -11.98
N LYS A 90 8.63 1.37 -12.58
CA LYS A 90 8.42 1.70 -14.02
C LYS A 90 8.72 0.53 -14.95
N ARG A 91 9.71 -0.32 -14.64
CA ARG A 91 10.06 -1.48 -15.46
C ARG A 91 8.98 -2.55 -15.39
N ILE A 92 8.44 -2.80 -14.19
CA ILE A 92 7.35 -3.76 -13.95
C ILE A 92 6.06 -3.31 -14.64
N PHE A 93 5.76 -2.01 -14.61
CA PHE A 93 4.58 -1.42 -15.23
C PHE A 93 4.77 -0.99 -16.68
N LYS A 94 5.87 -1.37 -17.33
CA LYS A 94 6.13 -1.00 -18.72
C LYS A 94 4.99 -1.52 -19.62
N GLY A 95 4.34 -0.62 -20.33
CA GLY A 95 3.19 -0.94 -21.21
C GLY A 95 1.86 -1.13 -20.49
N ARG A 96 1.79 -0.93 -19.17
CA ARG A 96 0.54 -0.93 -18.39
C ARG A 96 0.03 0.50 -18.23
N SER A 97 -1.30 0.65 -18.14
CA SER A 97 -1.95 1.96 -17.92
C SER A 97 -1.59 2.57 -16.55
N GLN A 98 -1.39 1.73 -15.54
CA GLN A 98 -1.06 2.12 -14.16
C GLN A 98 0.45 2.29 -13.98
N ASN A 99 1.03 3.34 -14.57
CA ASN A 99 2.44 3.69 -14.40
C ASN A 99 2.64 4.47 -13.09
N PRO A 100 3.40 3.95 -12.10
CA PRO A 100 3.56 4.59 -10.79
C PRO A 100 4.13 6.01 -10.84
N ALA A 101 4.97 6.32 -11.83
CA ALA A 101 5.54 7.65 -11.95
C ALA A 101 4.56 8.68 -12.49
N ARG A 102 3.64 8.25 -13.36
CA ARG A 102 2.53 9.10 -13.80
C ARG A 102 1.58 9.32 -12.64
N ILE A 103 1.21 8.25 -11.94
CA ILE A 103 0.36 8.32 -10.75
C ILE A 103 0.97 9.28 -9.73
N LEU A 104 2.23 9.12 -9.34
CA LEU A 104 2.89 10.03 -8.40
C LEU A 104 2.83 11.50 -8.82
N LYS A 105 3.00 11.81 -10.11
CA LYS A 105 2.90 13.18 -10.62
C LYS A 105 1.48 13.72 -10.47
N ASP A 106 0.48 12.93 -10.85
CA ASP A 106 -0.93 13.32 -10.75
C ASP A 106 -1.32 13.53 -9.28
N VAL A 107 -0.82 12.66 -8.38
CA VAL A 107 -1.03 12.74 -6.93
C VAL A 107 -0.39 13.97 -6.32
N GLU A 108 0.83 14.33 -6.73
CA GLU A 108 1.49 15.54 -6.25
C GLU A 108 0.66 16.78 -6.61
N GLN A 109 0.11 16.85 -7.82
CA GLN A 109 -0.76 17.94 -8.25
C GLN A 109 -2.08 17.98 -7.47
N GLU A 110 -2.76 16.84 -7.36
CA GLU A 110 -4.03 16.72 -6.64
C GLU A 110 -3.86 17.10 -5.16
N ARG A 111 -2.87 16.55 -4.48
CA ARG A 111 -2.68 16.75 -3.04
C ARG A 111 -2.16 18.14 -2.70
N GLN A 112 -1.42 18.79 -3.60
CA GLN A 112 -1.03 20.19 -3.42
C GLN A 112 -2.25 21.12 -3.37
N MET A 113 -3.32 20.81 -4.10
CA MET A 113 -4.58 21.57 -4.00
C MET A 113 -5.24 21.44 -2.63
N ASP A 114 -5.03 20.32 -1.93
CA ASP A 114 -5.50 20.07 -0.57
C ASP A 114 -4.59 20.68 0.51
N GLY A 115 -3.54 21.42 0.13
CA GLY A 115 -2.56 21.98 1.07
C GLY A 115 -1.45 21.01 1.50
N ALA A 116 -1.28 19.88 0.80
CA ALA A 116 -0.15 19.00 1.01
C ALA A 116 1.14 19.60 0.44
N ILE A 117 2.28 19.36 1.10
CA ILE A 117 3.62 19.72 0.60
C ILE A 117 4.14 18.73 -0.46
N GLY A 118 3.38 17.68 -0.76
CA GLY A 118 3.64 16.72 -1.81
C GLY A 118 2.74 15.50 -1.74
N GLY A 119 3.00 14.53 -2.62
CA GLY A 119 2.32 13.24 -2.66
C GLY A 119 3.27 12.09 -2.36
N MET A 120 2.73 10.98 -1.88
CA MET A 120 3.39 9.68 -1.84
C MET A 120 2.44 8.60 -2.36
N LEU A 121 3.00 7.50 -2.86
CA LEU A 121 2.22 6.42 -3.45
C LEU A 121 2.44 5.12 -2.66
N VAL A 122 1.33 4.56 -2.21
CA VAL A 122 1.25 3.19 -1.70
C VAL A 122 0.49 2.35 -2.72
N MET A 123 0.92 1.13 -2.96
CA MET A 123 0.21 0.18 -3.82
C MET A 123 -0.05 -1.10 -3.03
N SER A 124 -1.29 -1.56 -3.04
CA SER A 124 -1.69 -2.77 -2.33
C SER A 124 -2.18 -3.82 -3.31
N VAL A 125 -1.71 -5.05 -3.10
CA VAL A 125 -2.04 -6.22 -3.91
C VAL A 125 -2.56 -7.33 -3.01
N GLU A 126 -3.66 -7.96 -3.41
CA GLU A 126 -4.13 -9.17 -2.75
C GLU A 126 -3.31 -10.37 -3.26
N GLN A 127 -2.76 -11.14 -2.34
CA GLN A 127 -2.11 -12.42 -2.58
C GLN A 127 -2.94 -13.54 -1.95
N ALA A 128 -3.06 -14.65 -2.66
CA ALA A 128 -3.67 -15.86 -2.11
C ALA A 128 -2.87 -16.35 -0.89
N ALA A 129 -3.50 -17.04 0.06
CA ALA A 129 -2.81 -17.47 1.28
C ALA A 129 -1.60 -18.39 1.01
N ASP A 130 -1.65 -19.19 -0.03
CA ASP A 130 -0.58 -20.09 -0.48
C ASP A 130 0.50 -19.41 -1.34
N ASP A 131 0.27 -18.17 -1.81
CA ASP A 131 1.23 -17.44 -2.63
C ASP A 131 2.38 -16.83 -1.82
N ASN A 132 3.48 -17.55 -1.64
CA ASN A 132 4.62 -17.09 -0.83
C ASN A 132 5.63 -16.23 -1.61
N ARG A 133 5.30 -15.74 -2.80
CA ARG A 133 6.20 -14.86 -3.55
C ARG A 133 6.33 -13.50 -2.86
N PRO A 134 7.51 -12.84 -2.94
CA PRO A 134 7.67 -11.46 -2.52
C PRO A 134 6.66 -10.54 -3.24
N VAL A 135 6.17 -9.50 -2.55
CA VAL A 135 5.15 -8.59 -3.07
C VAL A 135 5.53 -7.97 -4.41
N LEU A 136 6.81 -7.69 -4.64
CA LEU A 136 7.31 -7.14 -5.89
C LEU A 136 7.12 -8.11 -7.07
N GLU A 137 7.38 -9.40 -6.84
CA GLU A 137 7.17 -10.46 -7.84
C GLU A 137 5.67 -10.71 -8.05
N ALA A 138 4.89 -10.70 -6.97
CA ALA A 138 3.44 -10.83 -7.02
C ALA A 138 2.82 -9.70 -7.85
N LEU A 139 3.26 -8.45 -7.67
CA LEU A 139 2.80 -7.29 -8.43
C LEU A 139 3.05 -7.42 -9.95
N ALA A 140 4.14 -8.08 -10.33
CA ALA A 140 4.44 -8.33 -11.74
C ALA A 140 3.47 -9.33 -12.38
N LYS A 141 2.91 -10.26 -11.60
CA LYS A 141 2.09 -11.39 -12.09
C LYS A 141 0.59 -11.23 -11.82
N ILE A 142 0.21 -10.47 -10.80
CA ILE A 142 -1.18 -10.29 -10.36
C ILE A 142 -1.79 -9.07 -11.05
N SER A 143 -3.01 -9.21 -11.55
CA SER A 143 -3.75 -8.14 -12.24
C SER A 143 -4.52 -7.22 -11.28
N THR A 144 -4.73 -7.64 -10.03
CA THR A 144 -5.62 -6.97 -9.09
C THR A 144 -4.83 -6.21 -8.03
N MET A 145 -4.75 -4.90 -8.20
CA MET A 145 -4.08 -4.01 -7.25
C MET A 145 -4.83 -2.69 -7.17
N ILE A 146 -4.64 -1.97 -6.07
CA ILE A 146 -5.07 -0.59 -5.94
C ILE A 146 -3.86 0.33 -5.76
N SER A 147 -3.97 1.54 -6.27
CA SER A 147 -3.05 2.64 -5.97
C SER A 147 -3.71 3.55 -4.94
N GLN A 148 -3.00 3.82 -3.86
CA GLN A 148 -3.43 4.64 -2.74
C GLN A 148 -2.61 5.93 -2.74
N PRO A 149 -3.11 6.99 -3.38
CA PRO A 149 -2.45 8.28 -3.39
C PRO A 149 -2.61 8.97 -2.04
N LEU A 150 -1.51 9.27 -1.35
CA LEU A 150 -1.54 9.89 -0.03
C LEU A 150 -0.89 11.26 -0.05
N GLY A 151 -1.49 12.21 0.67
CA GLY A 151 -0.93 13.54 0.88
C GLY A 151 0.18 13.54 1.93
N VAL A 152 1.27 14.24 1.61
CA VAL A 152 2.36 14.53 2.54
C VAL A 152 2.09 15.92 3.10
N PHE A 153 1.73 16.03 4.37
CA PHE A 153 1.37 17.31 5.01
C PHE A 153 2.42 17.78 6.02
N GLU A 154 2.58 19.09 6.18
CA GLU A 154 3.55 19.68 7.12
C GLU A 154 3.24 19.33 8.59
N VAL A 155 1.95 19.16 8.93
CA VAL A 155 1.53 18.71 10.27
C VAL A 155 2.08 17.32 10.61
N HIS A 156 2.06 16.39 9.64
CA HIS A 156 2.65 15.06 9.80
C HIS A 156 4.17 15.15 9.94
N ARG A 157 4.81 15.98 9.11
CA ARG A 157 6.26 16.21 9.19
C ARG A 157 6.68 16.68 10.59
N THR A 158 6.00 17.70 11.10
CA THR A 158 6.29 18.28 12.42
C THR A 158 6.08 17.25 13.53
N ALA A 159 5.01 16.46 13.44
CA ALA A 159 4.73 15.40 14.41
C ALA A 159 5.81 14.30 14.39
N PHE A 160 6.15 13.78 13.19
CA PHE A 160 7.12 12.69 13.07
C PHE A 160 8.57 13.12 13.31
N GLN A 161 8.93 14.38 13.08
CA GLN A 161 10.24 14.90 13.46
C GLN A 161 10.47 14.87 14.96
N ARG A 162 9.41 15.05 15.78
CA ARG A 162 9.50 14.95 17.24
C ARG A 162 9.68 13.51 17.73
N ILE A 163 9.05 12.55 17.04
CA ILE A 163 9.10 11.12 17.38
C ILE A 163 10.39 10.48 16.85
N GLY A 164 10.88 10.95 15.71
CA GLY A 164 11.96 10.33 14.96
C GLY A 164 11.50 9.18 14.07
N GLN A 165 12.44 8.65 13.29
CA GLN A 165 12.22 7.53 12.39
C GLN A 165 12.12 6.22 13.20
N LEU A 166 10.95 5.56 13.18
CA LEU A 166 10.80 4.24 13.77
C LEU A 166 11.60 3.18 13.01
N PRO A 167 12.23 2.20 13.71
CA PRO A 167 12.83 1.03 13.09
C PRO A 167 11.80 0.22 12.28
N GLU A 168 12.30 -0.51 11.27
CA GLU A 168 11.47 -1.30 10.39
C GLU A 168 10.58 -2.31 11.12
N GLN A 169 11.17 -3.04 12.06
CA GLN A 169 10.48 -4.06 12.84
C GLN A 169 9.33 -3.46 13.66
N VAL A 170 9.51 -2.23 14.15
CA VAL A 170 8.52 -1.54 14.98
C VAL A 170 7.31 -1.13 14.16
N TRP A 171 7.50 -0.37 13.07
CA TRP A 171 6.35 0.08 12.29
C TRP A 171 5.64 -1.09 11.58
N LYS A 172 6.35 -2.17 11.23
CA LYS A 172 5.73 -3.40 10.71
C LYS A 172 4.81 -4.04 11.74
N ALA A 173 5.27 -4.24 12.97
CA ALA A 173 4.46 -4.80 14.03
C ALA A 173 3.23 -3.92 14.36
N CYS A 174 3.39 -2.60 14.32
CA CYS A 174 2.26 -1.67 14.48
C CYS A 174 1.23 -1.80 13.34
N LEU A 175 1.68 -1.96 12.09
CA LEU A 175 0.80 -2.21 10.94
C LEU A 175 0.05 -3.52 11.11
N GLU A 176 0.74 -4.61 11.46
CA GLU A 176 0.11 -5.90 11.69
C GLU A 176 -0.96 -5.85 12.79
N SER A 177 -0.67 -5.15 13.90
CA SER A 177 -1.64 -4.91 14.97
C SER A 177 -2.88 -4.17 14.46
N ALA A 178 -2.68 -3.08 13.70
CA ALA A 178 -3.79 -2.29 13.14
C ALA A 178 -4.67 -3.14 12.20
N LEU A 179 -4.05 -3.98 11.37
CA LEU A 179 -4.76 -4.88 10.43
C LEU A 179 -5.49 -6.03 11.14
N ARG A 180 -5.17 -6.31 12.41
CA ARG A 180 -5.90 -7.25 13.27
C ARG A 180 -7.00 -6.56 14.09
N GLY A 181 -7.32 -5.31 13.79
CA GLY A 181 -8.37 -4.54 14.46
C GLY A 181 -7.88 -3.67 15.63
N GLY A 182 -6.58 -3.74 15.95
CA GLY A 182 -5.94 -2.89 16.95
C GLY A 182 -5.75 -1.44 16.50
N LEU A 183 -4.95 -0.70 17.26
CA LEU A 183 -4.47 0.64 16.89
C LEU A 183 -3.02 0.55 16.40
N PHE A 184 -2.63 1.48 15.53
CA PHE A 184 -1.21 1.72 15.27
C PHE A 184 -0.60 2.37 16.52
N SER A 185 0.16 1.60 17.30
CA SER A 185 0.78 2.08 18.54
C SER A 185 2.22 1.56 18.63
N PRO A 186 3.24 2.44 18.64
CA PRO A 186 4.62 2.04 18.88
C PRO A 186 4.88 1.61 20.33
N ILE A 187 3.88 1.74 21.22
CA ILE A 187 3.94 1.23 22.59
C ILE A 187 3.44 -0.22 22.58
N PHE A 188 4.38 -1.16 22.66
CA PHE A 188 4.07 -2.58 22.84
C PHE A 188 3.92 -2.84 24.34
N ARG A 189 2.69 -3.20 24.78
CA ARG A 189 2.50 -3.74 26.12
C ARG A 189 2.97 -5.20 26.06
N THR A 190 4.08 -5.50 26.74
CA THR A 190 4.44 -6.88 27.07
C THR A 190 3.39 -7.40 28.05
N SER A 191 2.55 -8.32 27.60
CA SER A 191 1.73 -9.17 28.46
C SER A 191 2.59 -10.16 29.21
#